data_AF-A0A4V6IM02-F1
#
_entry.id   AF-A0A4V6IM02-F1
#
_cell.length_a   1.000
_cell.length_b   1.000
_cell.length_c   1.000
_cell.angle_alpha   90.00
_cell.angle_beta   90.00
_cell.angle_gamma   90.00
#
_symmetry.space_group_name_H-M   'P 1'
#
loop_
_entity.id
_entity.type
_entity.pdbx_description
1 polymer ?
#
loop_
_entity_poly.entity_id
_entity_poly.type
_entity_poly.pdbx_seq_one_letter_code
_entity_poly.pdbx_strand_id
1 'polypeptide(L)'
;MNKKNDPLNRMAHPGGASLRDLMGKQSVRATFRISSRAIESMAVVAEHFGIKQKSLFDHLVEDAEALNAIADSLSADAMKEVPRVQKTFVISRRTLDALEMASRRFGAPRDALVEFSIQRLGELIEGERQRHAVRKALLKRVEERKALFHGSLSESVQALGEADPFVERLASICGHLEHAVDDLKALVKRGEGLEGL
;
A
#
# COMPACT_ATOMS: atom_id res chain seq x y z
N MET A 1 14.57 -30.80 -19.00
CA MET A 1 13.24 -31.45 -19.05
C MET A 1 12.22 -30.51 -19.67
N ASN A 2 11.51 -31.01 -20.68
CA ASN A 2 10.65 -30.23 -21.58
C ASN A 2 9.35 -29.83 -20.84
N LYS A 3 9.12 -28.52 -20.59
CA LYS A 3 7.97 -28.01 -19.81
C LYS A 3 6.58 -28.38 -20.39
N LYS A 4 6.53 -28.91 -21.61
CA LYS A 4 5.30 -29.30 -22.32
C LYS A 4 4.69 -30.66 -21.92
N ASN A 5 5.39 -31.50 -21.15
CA ASN A 5 4.93 -32.85 -20.79
C ASN A 5 4.64 -33.05 -19.29
N ASP A 6 4.38 -31.97 -18.55
CA ASP A 6 3.99 -32.06 -17.14
C ASP A 6 2.49 -32.44 -17.02
N PRO A 7 2.13 -33.58 -16.38
CA PRO A 7 0.73 -34.01 -16.25
C PRO A 7 -0.16 -32.97 -15.55
N LEU A 8 0.42 -32.09 -14.72
CA LEU A 8 -0.30 -31.00 -14.04
C LEU A 8 -0.74 -29.87 -14.98
N ASN A 9 -0.17 -29.80 -16.19
CA ASN A 9 -0.49 -28.78 -17.19
C ASN A 9 -1.64 -29.21 -18.14
N ARG A 10 -2.01 -30.50 -18.16
CA ARG A 10 -3.04 -31.05 -19.06
C ARG A 10 -4.48 -30.92 -18.55
N MET A 11 -4.68 -30.57 -17.28
CA MET A 11 -6.00 -30.41 -16.67
C MET A 11 -6.38 -28.93 -16.56
N ALA A 12 -6.39 -28.21 -17.69
CA ALA A 12 -6.89 -26.86 -17.76
C ALA A 12 -8.41 -26.88 -18.00
N HIS A 13 -9.19 -26.37 -17.04
CA HIS A 13 -10.63 -26.14 -17.23
C HIS A 13 -10.87 -24.94 -18.16
N PRO A 14 -12.06 -24.81 -18.80
CA PRO A 14 -12.38 -23.73 -19.74
C PRO A 14 -12.58 -22.35 -19.08
N GLY A 15 -11.82 -22.07 -18.01
CA GLY A 15 -11.69 -20.79 -17.32
C GLY A 15 -10.22 -20.40 -17.05
N GLY A 16 -9.24 -21.06 -17.68
CA GLY A 16 -7.85 -20.60 -17.74
C GLY A 16 -6.98 -20.81 -16.49
N ALA A 17 -7.52 -21.29 -15.37
CA ALA A 17 -6.72 -21.65 -14.20
C ALA A 17 -6.25 -23.12 -14.29
N SER A 18 -4.93 -23.34 -14.35
CA SER A 18 -4.33 -24.67 -14.25
C SER A 18 -4.25 -25.11 -12.78
N LEU A 19 -4.19 -26.43 -12.52
CA LEU A 19 -3.91 -26.96 -11.17
C LEU A 19 -2.59 -26.40 -10.60
N ARG A 20 -1.63 -26.09 -11.47
CA ARG A 20 -0.37 -25.46 -11.08
C ARG A 20 -0.56 -24.05 -10.55
N ASP A 21 -1.50 -23.29 -11.10
CA ASP A 21 -1.85 -21.95 -10.63
C ASP A 21 -2.55 -22.00 -9.26
N LEU A 22 -3.38 -23.02 -9.03
CA LEU A 22 -4.00 -23.26 -7.73
C LEU A 22 -2.97 -23.67 -6.68
N MET A 23 -2.03 -24.55 -7.04
CA MET A 23 -0.93 -24.94 -6.16
C MET A 23 0.03 -23.79 -5.87
N GLY A 24 0.30 -22.92 -6.83
CA GLY A 24 1.15 -21.74 -6.65
C GLY A 24 0.59 -20.74 -5.61
N LYS A 25 -0.74 -20.68 -5.48
CA LYS A 25 -1.45 -19.83 -4.50
C LYS A 25 -1.44 -20.38 -3.08
N GLN A 26 -0.97 -21.62 -2.87
CA GLN A 26 -0.89 -22.24 -1.55
C GLN A 26 -0.07 -21.36 -0.60
N SER A 27 -0.64 -21.06 0.57
CA SER A 27 0.04 -20.31 1.62
C SER A 27 1.09 -21.20 2.30
N VAL A 28 2.33 -20.72 2.37
CA VAL A 28 3.44 -21.36 3.07
C VAL A 28 4.06 -20.38 4.07
N ARG A 29 4.70 -20.91 5.12
CA ARG A 29 5.43 -20.11 6.11
C ARG A 29 6.91 -20.10 5.74
N ALA A 30 7.50 -18.91 5.63
CA ALA A 30 8.92 -18.73 5.38
C ALA A 30 9.51 -17.77 6.41
N THR A 31 10.67 -18.12 6.95
CA THR A 31 11.38 -17.30 7.95
C THR A 31 12.56 -16.61 7.29
N PHE A 32 12.64 -15.30 7.48
CA PHE A 32 13.71 -14.45 6.96
C PHE A 32 14.39 -13.70 8.10
N ARG A 33 15.67 -13.37 7.93
CA ARG A 33 16.40 -12.42 8.79
C ARG A 33 16.47 -11.05 8.14
N ILE A 34 15.60 -10.15 8.60
CA ILE A 34 15.44 -8.80 8.06
C ILE A 34 15.45 -7.77 9.20
N SER A 35 15.63 -6.50 8.87
CA SER A 35 15.63 -5.41 9.85
C SER A 35 14.26 -5.22 10.49
N SER A 36 14.22 -4.73 11.73
CA SER A 36 12.96 -4.36 12.38
C SER A 36 12.20 -3.29 11.58
N ARG A 37 12.93 -2.33 11.00
CA ARG A 37 12.38 -1.30 10.12
C ARG A 37 11.66 -1.87 8.91
N ALA A 38 12.20 -2.90 8.27
CA ALA A 38 11.54 -3.57 7.16
C ALA A 38 10.23 -4.25 7.60
N ILE A 39 10.23 -4.90 8.77
CA ILE A 39 9.02 -5.53 9.33
C ILE A 39 7.93 -4.50 9.60
N GLU A 40 8.29 -3.39 10.24
CA GLU A 40 7.38 -2.29 10.54
C GLU A 40 6.83 -1.64 9.26
N SER A 41 7.69 -1.34 8.30
CA SER A 41 7.30 -0.76 7.01
C SER A 41 6.29 -1.64 6.28
N MET A 42 6.53 -2.96 6.22
CA MET A 42 5.62 -3.91 5.61
C MET A 42 4.25 -3.94 6.33
N ALA A 43 4.24 -3.91 7.66
CA ALA A 43 3.02 -3.95 8.45
C ALA A 43 2.16 -2.69 8.22
N VAL A 44 2.79 -1.51 8.30
CA VAL A 44 2.11 -0.23 8.12
C VAL A 44 1.60 -0.06 6.68
N VAL A 45 2.38 -0.44 5.68
CA VAL A 45 1.93 -0.36 4.27
C VAL A 45 0.74 -1.29 4.03
N ALA A 46 0.79 -2.52 4.54
CA ALA A 46 -0.33 -3.45 4.42
C ALA A 46 -1.62 -2.88 5.04
N GLU A 47 -1.51 -2.30 6.25
CA GLU A 47 -2.63 -1.64 6.93
C GLU A 47 -3.14 -0.42 6.15
N HIS A 48 -2.24 0.47 5.73
CA HIS A 48 -2.60 1.70 5.03
C HIS A 48 -3.34 1.44 3.71
N PHE A 49 -2.87 0.46 2.93
CA PHE A 49 -3.54 0.07 1.68
C PHE A 49 -4.71 -0.90 1.90
N GLY A 50 -5.00 -1.31 3.14
CA GLY A 50 -6.09 -2.24 3.45
C GLY A 50 -5.89 -3.63 2.84
N ILE A 51 -4.64 -4.03 2.58
CA ILE A 51 -4.28 -5.31 1.97
C ILE A 51 -3.63 -6.24 2.99
N LYS A 52 -3.75 -7.55 2.77
CA LYS A 52 -3.09 -8.54 3.64
C LYS A 52 -1.58 -8.48 3.43
N GLN A 53 -0.80 -8.60 4.50
CA GLN A 53 0.68 -8.66 4.43
C GLN A 53 1.17 -9.74 3.46
N LYS A 54 0.52 -10.90 3.42
CA LYS A 54 0.79 -11.95 2.42
C LYS A 54 0.70 -11.41 1.00
N SER A 55 -0.41 -10.74 0.66
CA SER A 55 -0.65 -10.21 -0.68
C SER A 55 0.35 -9.14 -1.06
N LEU A 56 0.66 -8.23 -0.13
CA LEU A 56 1.70 -7.22 -0.34
C LEU A 56 3.06 -7.86 -0.61
N PHE A 57 3.45 -8.85 0.20
CA PHE A 57 4.71 -9.56 0.03
C PHE A 57 4.75 -10.31 -1.31
N ASP A 58 3.67 -11.01 -1.66
CA ASP A 58 3.55 -11.73 -2.92
C ASP A 58 3.74 -10.75 -4.10
N HIS A 59 3.10 -9.58 -4.08
CA HIS A 59 3.27 -8.55 -5.11
C HIS A 59 4.68 -7.98 -5.20
N LEU A 60 5.34 -7.73 -4.07
CA LEU A 60 6.69 -7.16 -4.05
C LEU A 60 7.74 -8.08 -4.68
N VAL A 61 7.52 -9.38 -4.60
CA VAL A 61 8.47 -10.41 -5.03
C VAL A 61 8.08 -11.01 -6.38
N GLU A 62 6.81 -10.99 -6.78
CA GLU A 62 6.38 -11.47 -8.10
C GLU A 62 6.86 -10.58 -9.26
N ASP A 63 7.27 -9.33 -8.99
CA ASP A 63 7.96 -8.50 -9.97
C ASP A 63 9.40 -9.00 -10.19
N ALA A 64 9.54 -9.96 -11.10
CA ALA A 64 10.81 -10.60 -11.41
C ALA A 64 11.82 -9.62 -12.04
N GLU A 65 11.37 -8.56 -12.70
CA GLU A 65 12.25 -7.52 -13.25
C GLU A 65 12.80 -6.63 -12.14
N ALA A 66 11.95 -6.27 -11.18
CA ALA A 66 12.35 -5.63 -9.93
C ALA A 66 13.40 -6.43 -9.15
N LEU A 67 13.20 -7.74 -8.99
CA LEU A 67 14.16 -8.60 -8.29
C LEU A 67 15.50 -8.71 -9.02
N ASN A 68 15.50 -8.72 -10.35
CA ASN A 68 16.73 -8.72 -11.14
C ASN A 68 17.50 -7.40 -10.94
N ALA A 69 16.81 -6.25 -11.02
CA ALA A 69 17.43 -4.94 -10.81
C ALA A 69 18.01 -4.79 -9.40
N ILE A 70 17.29 -5.30 -8.39
CA ILE A 70 17.76 -5.34 -6.99
C ILE A 70 19.05 -6.16 -6.90
N ALA A 71 19.05 -7.36 -7.50
CA ALA A 71 20.19 -8.26 -7.44
C ALA A 71 21.44 -7.73 -8.15
N ASP A 72 21.26 -6.97 -9.23
CA ASP A 72 22.35 -6.30 -9.95
C ASP A 72 22.91 -5.10 -9.16
N SER A 73 22.09 -4.44 -8.33
CA SER A 73 22.49 -3.30 -7.49
C SER A 73 23.05 -3.69 -6.11
N LEU A 74 22.96 -4.98 -5.75
CA LEU A 74 23.30 -5.51 -4.43
C LEU A 74 24.82 -5.56 -4.23
N SER A 75 25.40 -4.45 -3.80
CA SER A 75 26.81 -4.40 -3.36
C SER A 75 26.97 -5.04 -1.98
N ALA A 76 28.07 -5.79 -1.80
CA ALA A 76 28.33 -6.58 -0.59
C ALA A 76 28.40 -5.74 0.71
N ASP A 77 28.63 -4.43 0.59
CA ASP A 77 28.68 -3.50 1.73
C ASP A 77 27.30 -3.10 2.26
N ALA A 78 26.26 -3.08 1.41
CA ALA A 78 24.89 -2.79 1.84
C ALA A 78 24.31 -3.89 2.76
N MET A 79 24.99 -5.04 2.88
CA MET A 79 24.54 -6.18 3.66
C MET A 79 25.01 -6.17 5.12
N LYS A 80 25.97 -5.32 5.51
CA LYS A 80 26.83 -5.59 6.68
C LYS A 80 26.50 -4.95 8.03
N GLU A 81 25.59 -3.97 8.16
CA GLU A 81 25.53 -3.21 9.43
C GLU A 81 24.15 -2.99 10.09
N VAL A 82 23.08 -3.62 9.58
CA VAL A 82 21.75 -3.45 10.20
C VAL A 82 21.43 -4.61 11.15
N PRO A 83 21.03 -4.37 12.41
CA PRO A 83 20.59 -5.43 13.32
C PRO A 83 19.37 -6.15 12.72
N ARG A 84 19.50 -7.45 12.48
CA ARG A 84 18.47 -8.29 11.86
C ARG A 84 17.77 -9.16 12.88
N VAL A 85 16.45 -9.25 12.77
CA VAL A 85 15.61 -10.14 13.58
C VAL A 85 14.98 -11.20 12.70
N GLN A 86 14.70 -12.37 13.28
CA GLN A 86 13.99 -13.43 12.57
C GLN A 86 12.50 -13.12 12.54
N LYS A 87 11.91 -13.11 11.36
CA LYS A 87 10.46 -12.96 11.17
C LYS A 87 9.94 -14.03 10.22
N THR A 88 8.88 -14.71 10.64
CA THR A 88 8.16 -15.66 9.81
C THR A 88 6.97 -14.97 9.15
N PHE A 89 6.93 -14.99 7.82
CA PHE A 89 5.82 -14.50 7.01
C PHE A 89 5.02 -15.67 6.42
N VAL A 90 3.75 -15.42 6.15
CA VAL A 90 2.92 -16.29 5.30
C VAL A 90 2.97 -15.71 3.89
N ILE A 91 3.44 -16.49 2.93
CA ILE A 91 3.63 -16.10 1.52
C ILE A 91 3.05 -17.19 0.59
N SER A 92 2.89 -16.90 -0.69
CA SER A 92 2.53 -17.93 -1.67
C SER A 92 3.70 -18.88 -1.95
N ARG A 93 3.40 -20.13 -2.31
CA ARG A 93 4.43 -21.09 -2.74
C ARG A 93 5.20 -20.56 -3.95
N ARG A 94 4.50 -19.93 -4.89
CA ARG A 94 5.10 -19.32 -6.09
C ARG A 94 6.12 -18.23 -5.72
N THR A 95 5.79 -17.40 -4.73
CA THR A 95 6.67 -16.33 -4.22
C THR A 95 7.95 -16.90 -3.60
N LEU A 96 7.84 -17.98 -2.82
CA LEU A 96 9.01 -18.67 -2.27
C LEU A 96 9.89 -19.25 -3.38
N ASP A 97 9.29 -19.93 -4.36
CA ASP A 97 10.01 -20.52 -5.47
C ASP A 97 10.70 -19.43 -6.34
N ALA A 98 10.05 -18.28 -6.53
CA ALA A 98 10.62 -17.12 -7.22
C ALA A 98 11.85 -16.55 -6.48
N LEU A 99 11.79 -16.42 -5.15
CA LEU A 99 12.94 -16.00 -4.32
C LEU A 99 14.09 -17.00 -4.39
N GLU A 100 13.79 -18.29 -4.37
CA GLU A 100 14.82 -19.33 -4.50
C GLU A 100 15.49 -19.30 -5.87
N MET A 101 14.71 -19.10 -6.93
CA MET A 101 15.24 -18.93 -8.28
C MET A 101 16.13 -17.69 -8.40
N ALA A 102 15.67 -16.54 -7.89
CA ALA A 102 16.46 -15.30 -7.91
C ALA A 102 17.74 -15.44 -7.07
N SER A 103 17.65 -16.00 -5.87
CA SER A 103 18.80 -16.24 -4.99
C SER A 103 19.87 -17.10 -5.68
N ARG A 104 19.47 -18.17 -6.37
CA ARG A 104 20.40 -19.02 -7.13
C ARG A 104 20.97 -18.32 -8.36
N ARG A 105 20.14 -17.56 -9.09
CA ARG A 105 20.53 -16.86 -10.32
C ARG A 105 21.58 -15.78 -10.05
N PHE A 106 21.44 -15.06 -8.95
CA PHE A 106 22.26 -13.89 -8.65
C PHE A 106 23.27 -14.10 -7.51
N GLY A 107 23.29 -15.28 -6.87
CA GLY A 107 24.17 -15.55 -5.73
C GLY A 107 23.86 -14.71 -4.47
N ALA A 108 22.70 -14.04 -4.43
CA ALA A 108 22.27 -13.20 -3.31
C ALA A 108 21.44 -14.01 -2.30
N PRO A 109 21.62 -13.82 -0.98
CA PRO A 109 20.76 -14.45 0.03
C PRO A 109 19.30 -14.00 -0.10
N ARG A 110 18.35 -14.93 0.06
CA ARG A 110 16.90 -14.63 0.05
C ARG A 110 16.53 -13.51 1.03
N ASP A 111 17.16 -13.50 2.21
CA ASP A 111 16.96 -12.47 3.23
C ASP A 111 17.30 -11.08 2.71
N ALA A 112 18.35 -10.95 1.88
CA ALA A 112 18.74 -9.68 1.28
C ALA A 112 17.74 -9.26 0.20
N LEU A 113 17.35 -10.18 -0.69
CA LEU A 113 16.33 -9.91 -1.72
C LEU A 113 15.02 -9.40 -1.11
N VAL A 114 14.59 -10.01 0.00
CA VAL A 114 13.41 -9.58 0.74
C VAL A 114 13.61 -8.21 1.38
N GLU A 115 14.73 -7.98 2.08
CA GLU A 115 15.04 -6.67 2.68
C GLU A 115 14.95 -5.53 1.64
N PHE A 116 15.62 -5.69 0.49
CA PHE A 116 15.61 -4.67 -0.56
C PHE A 116 14.23 -4.50 -1.22
N SER A 117 13.49 -5.58 -1.39
CA SER A 117 12.09 -5.51 -1.89
C SER A 117 11.22 -4.70 -0.93
N ILE A 118 11.44 -4.82 0.38
CA ILE A 118 10.74 -4.04 1.40
C ILE A 118 11.26 -2.60 1.43
N GLN A 119 12.56 -2.35 1.31
CA GLN A 119 13.12 -1.00 1.30
C GLN A 119 12.56 -0.14 0.17
N ARG A 120 12.21 -0.73 -0.98
CA ARG A 120 11.50 -0.02 -2.05
C ARG A 120 10.11 0.47 -1.66
N LEU A 121 9.46 -0.17 -0.68
CA LEU A 121 8.26 0.41 -0.08
C LEU A 121 8.57 1.75 0.59
N GLY A 122 9.78 1.94 1.12
CA GLY A 122 10.22 3.20 1.73
C GLY A 122 10.08 4.40 0.80
N GLU A 123 10.49 4.26 -0.47
CA GLU A 123 10.33 5.31 -1.47
C GLU A 123 8.86 5.61 -1.79
N LEU A 124 8.04 4.56 -1.84
CA LEU A 124 6.60 4.68 -2.06
C LEU A 124 5.88 5.31 -0.85
N ILE A 125 6.28 4.92 0.36
CA ILE A 125 5.82 5.50 1.63
C ILE A 125 6.15 6.99 1.66
N GLU A 126 7.37 7.38 1.29
CA GLU A 126 7.78 8.77 1.29
C GLU A 126 6.96 9.60 0.28
N GLY A 127 6.73 9.07 -0.93
CA GLY A 127 5.84 9.69 -1.90
C GLY A 127 4.39 9.79 -1.43
N GLU A 128 3.90 8.82 -0.64
CA GLU A 128 2.56 8.89 -0.02
C GLU A 128 2.52 9.89 1.14
N ARG A 129 3.57 9.98 1.96
CA ARG A 129 3.70 11.00 3.03
C ARG A 129 3.62 12.41 2.48
N GLN A 130 4.36 12.69 1.41
CA GLN A 130 4.31 13.99 0.75
C GLN A 130 2.91 14.32 0.24
N ARG A 131 2.25 13.37 -0.44
CA ARG A 131 0.87 13.52 -0.87
C ARG A 131 -0.09 13.73 0.31
N HIS A 132 0.12 13.04 1.42
CA HIS A 132 -0.69 13.17 2.62
C HIS A 132 -0.52 14.55 3.28
N ALA A 133 0.70 15.07 3.38
CA ALA A 133 0.97 16.43 3.85
C ALA A 133 0.25 17.48 2.98
N VAL A 134 0.26 17.30 1.65
CA VAL A 134 -0.50 18.15 0.73
C VAL A 134 -2.00 18.06 0.99
N ARG A 135 -2.56 16.85 1.20
CA ARG A 135 -3.98 16.67 1.54
C ARG A 135 -4.36 17.40 2.84
N LYS A 136 -3.51 17.35 3.89
CA LYS A 136 -3.73 18.10 5.14
C LYS A 136 -3.78 19.61 4.90
N ALA A 137 -2.82 20.13 4.13
CA ALA A 137 -2.79 21.56 3.80
C ALA A 137 -4.02 21.99 2.98
N LEU A 138 -4.49 21.15 2.04
CA LEU A 138 -5.70 21.40 1.27
C LEU A 138 -6.97 21.31 2.12
N LEU A 139 -7.07 20.33 3.02
CA LEU A 139 -8.21 20.19 3.93
C LEU A 139 -8.39 21.45 4.77
N LYS A 140 -7.30 21.97 5.36
CA LYS A 140 -7.34 23.23 6.12
C LYS A 140 -7.93 24.39 5.30
N ARG A 141 -7.51 24.53 4.04
CA ARG A 141 -8.06 25.55 3.12
C ARG A 141 -9.54 25.35 2.81
N VAL A 142 -10.00 24.10 2.72
CA VAL A 142 -11.42 23.79 2.52
C VAL A 142 -12.23 24.15 3.78
N GLU A 143 -11.71 23.86 4.96
CA GLU A 143 -12.34 24.24 6.23
C GLU A 143 -12.45 25.76 6.40
N GLU A 144 -11.41 26.51 6.04
CA GLU A 144 -11.43 27.97 6.00
C GLU A 144 -12.52 28.49 5.07
N ARG A 145 -12.66 27.91 3.87
CA ARG A 145 -13.72 28.27 2.93
C ARG A 145 -15.12 27.90 3.43
N LYS A 146 -15.26 26.75 4.11
CA LYS A 146 -16.52 26.36 4.76
C LYS A 146 -16.96 27.45 5.75
N ALA A 147 -16.05 27.96 6.57
CA ALA A 147 -16.37 29.02 7.52
C ALA A 147 -16.90 30.29 6.82
N LEU A 148 -16.33 30.68 5.68
CA LEU A 148 -16.82 31.80 4.88
C LEU A 148 -18.25 31.59 4.37
N PHE A 149 -18.56 30.39 3.85
CA PHE A 149 -19.91 30.06 3.39
C PHE A 149 -20.95 30.11 4.51
N HIS A 150 -20.60 29.65 5.72
CA HIS A 150 -21.48 29.80 6.88
C HIS A 150 -21.68 31.28 7.28
N GLY A 151 -20.65 32.11 7.14
CA GLY A 151 -20.75 33.56 7.31
C GLY A 151 -21.78 34.16 6.36
N SER A 152 -21.68 33.87 5.05
CA SER A 152 -22.64 34.33 4.04
C SER A 152 -24.06 33.82 4.29
N LEU A 153 -24.23 32.59 4.78
CA LEU A 153 -25.54 32.09 5.19
C LEU A 153 -26.11 32.91 6.35
N SER A 154 -25.30 33.18 7.38
CA SER A 154 -25.74 33.99 8.52
C SER A 154 -26.12 35.41 8.11
N GLU A 155 -25.36 36.03 7.21
CA GLU A 155 -25.68 37.35 6.67
C GLU A 155 -27.00 37.33 5.88
N SER A 156 -27.21 36.29 5.06
CA SER A 156 -28.43 36.13 4.27
C SER A 156 -29.66 35.91 5.14
N VAL A 157 -29.54 35.13 6.22
CA VAL A 157 -30.60 34.94 7.22
C VAL A 157 -30.97 36.26 7.88
N GLN A 158 -30.00 37.09 8.24
CA GLN A 158 -30.26 38.41 8.85
C GLN A 158 -30.92 39.39 7.88
N ALA A 159 -30.56 39.34 6.59
CA ALA A 159 -31.06 40.28 5.59
C ALA A 159 -32.44 39.90 5.03
N LEU A 160 -32.70 38.61 4.83
CA LEU A 160 -33.88 38.10 4.10
C LEU A 160 -34.84 37.29 4.99
N GLY A 161 -34.38 36.82 6.15
CA GLY A 161 -35.12 35.93 7.04
C GLY A 161 -34.95 34.44 6.67
N GLU A 162 -35.17 33.57 7.65
CA GLU A 162 -34.93 32.12 7.52
C GLU A 162 -35.84 31.43 6.49
N ALA A 163 -37.04 31.95 6.26
CA ALA A 163 -38.03 31.38 5.35
C ALA A 163 -37.84 31.82 3.88
N ASP A 164 -36.83 32.65 3.58
CA ASP A 164 -36.58 33.08 2.22
C ASP A 164 -36.04 31.91 1.37
N PRO A 165 -36.57 31.66 0.15
CA PRO A 165 -36.11 30.55 -0.70
C PRO A 165 -34.61 30.59 -1.05
N PHE A 166 -34.00 31.77 -1.12
CA PHE A 166 -32.55 31.92 -1.31
C PHE A 166 -31.79 31.39 -0.09
N VAL A 167 -32.25 31.72 1.11
CA VAL A 167 -31.65 31.28 2.38
C VAL A 167 -31.79 29.77 2.53
N GLU A 168 -32.96 29.20 2.23
CA GLU A 168 -33.17 27.74 2.24
C GLU A 168 -32.20 27.03 1.29
N ARG A 169 -32.04 27.56 0.07
CA ARG A 169 -31.11 26.98 -0.91
C ARG A 169 -29.66 27.07 -0.46
N LEU A 170 -29.26 28.20 0.13
CA LEU A 170 -27.92 28.40 0.66
C LEU A 170 -27.63 27.49 1.85
N ALA A 171 -28.60 27.29 2.74
CA ALA A 171 -28.51 26.33 3.84
C ALA A 171 -28.31 24.90 3.35
N SER A 172 -29.02 24.49 2.29
CA SER A 172 -28.80 23.18 1.64
C SER A 172 -27.38 23.04 1.08
N ILE A 173 -26.83 24.09 0.45
CA ILE A 173 -25.44 24.09 -0.03
C ILE A 173 -24.46 23.94 1.13
N CYS A 174 -24.65 24.68 2.22
CA CYS A 174 -23.84 24.55 3.42
C CYS A 174 -23.87 23.10 3.94
N GLY A 175 -25.05 22.49 4.08
CA GLY A 175 -25.18 21.10 4.53
C GLY A 175 -24.40 20.10 3.66
N HIS A 176 -24.50 20.21 2.33
CA HIS A 176 -23.70 19.36 1.44
C HIS A 176 -22.20 19.59 1.61
N LEU A 177 -21.77 20.84 1.81
CA LEU A 177 -20.38 21.17 2.07
C LEU A 177 -19.90 20.58 3.40
N GLU A 178 -20.74 20.54 4.44
CA GLU A 178 -20.38 19.91 5.71
C GLU A 178 -20.06 18.43 5.54
N HIS A 179 -20.97 17.69 4.89
CA HIS A 179 -20.77 16.28 4.62
C HIS A 179 -19.52 16.01 3.78
N ALA A 180 -19.31 16.80 2.72
CA ALA A 180 -18.11 16.66 1.89
C ALA A 180 -16.81 16.93 2.67
N VAL A 181 -16.81 17.90 3.58
CA VAL A 181 -15.65 18.18 4.46
C VAL A 181 -15.41 17.03 5.42
N ASP A 182 -16.45 16.43 5.98
CA ASP A 182 -16.31 15.28 6.88
C ASP A 182 -15.78 14.04 6.16
N ASP A 183 -16.19 13.80 4.92
CA ASP A 183 -15.61 12.75 4.07
C ASP A 183 -14.12 13.00 3.80
N LEU A 184 -13.73 14.25 3.52
CA LEU A 184 -12.32 14.64 3.35
C LEU A 184 -11.52 14.46 4.64
N LYS A 185 -12.09 14.78 5.81
CA LYS A 185 -11.47 14.51 7.11
C LYS A 185 -11.24 13.02 7.33
N ALA A 186 -12.22 12.18 7.01
CA ALA A 186 -12.07 10.72 7.11
C ALA A 186 -10.98 10.18 6.18
N LEU A 187 -10.87 10.73 4.96
CA LEU A 187 -9.79 10.42 4.03
C LEU A 187 -8.41 10.79 4.59
N VAL A 188 -8.27 11.99 5.14
CA VAL A 188 -7.02 12.46 5.76
C VAL A 188 -6.69 11.60 6.99
N LYS A 189 -7.64 11.35 7.89
CA LYS A 189 -7.41 10.53 9.09
C LYS A 189 -6.86 9.13 8.78
N ARG A 190 -7.32 8.49 7.69
CA ARG A 190 -6.78 7.19 7.25
C ARG A 190 -5.31 7.25 6.80
N GLY A 191 -4.82 8.42 6.41
CA GLY A 191 -3.43 8.64 5.99
C GLY A 191 -2.44 8.84 7.13
N GLU A 192 -2.90 9.13 8.35
CA GLU A 192 -2.03 9.45 9.49
C GLU A 192 -1.15 8.27 9.92
N GLY A 193 -1.60 7.03 9.71
CA GLY A 193 -0.84 5.82 10.04
C GLY A 193 0.50 5.70 9.31
N LEU A 194 0.70 6.44 8.21
CA LEU A 194 1.96 6.46 7.48
C LEU A 194 3.02 7.40 8.06
N GLU A 195 2.66 8.35 8.93
CA GLU A 195 3.56 9.41 9.39
C GLU A 195 4.52 8.98 10.53
N GLY A 196 4.25 7.84 11.18
CA GLY A 196 5.01 7.34 12.35
C GLY A 196 6.18 6.40 12.06
N LEU A 197 6.49 6.11 10.79
CA LEU A 197 7.65 5.31 10.33
C LEU A 197 8.96 6.11 10.21
#